data_AF-K1RHH0-F1
#
_entry.id   AF-K1RHH0-F1
#
_cell.length_a   1.000
_cell.length_b   1.000
_cell.length_c   1.000
_cell.angle_alpha   90.00
_cell.angle_beta   90.00
_cell.angle_gamma   90.00
#
_symmetry.space_group_name_H-M   'P 1'
#
loop_
_entity.id
_entity.type
_entity.pdbx_description
1 polymer ?
#
loop_
_entity_poly.entity_id
_entity_poly.type
_entity_poly.pdbx_seq_one_letter_code
_entity_poly.pdbx_strand_id
1 'polypeptide(L)'
;MIKNSLISNGLCEAMTYSFESPKVFDKLNIPEGHELRKTVVISNPLGEDYSIMRTTTLNGILTSLSTNYNRRNENAGLFEIAKVYIPKAVPVTELPDEPVKITIGMYGNNVDFYAAKGIVEHTVDTLGIKNVEFLPAKDIFWMHPGRTARIEINGKYAGYVGEL
;
A
#
# COMPACT_ATOMS: atom_id res chain seq x y z
N MET A 1 12.52 6.36 13.66
CA MET A 1 11.35 7.05 14.25
C MET A 1 10.05 6.44 13.72
N ILE A 2 9.75 6.56 12.42
CA ILE A 2 8.50 6.02 11.84
C ILE A 2 8.30 4.51 12.02
N LYS A 3 9.34 3.71 11.74
CA LYS A 3 9.33 2.26 11.95
C LYS A 3 9.03 1.89 13.40
N ASN A 4 9.67 2.58 14.35
CA ASN A 4 9.47 2.33 15.78
C ASN A 4 8.04 2.69 16.22
N SER A 5 7.46 3.77 15.67
CA SER A 5 6.06 4.12 15.89
C SER A 5 5.10 3.03 15.41
N LEU A 6 5.33 2.47 14.22
CA LEU A 6 4.49 1.38 13.69
C LEU A 6 4.64 0.10 14.53
N ILE A 7 5.86 -0.24 14.95
CA ILE A 7 6.13 -1.37 15.84
C ILE A 7 5.46 -1.17 17.20
N SER A 8 5.49 0.03 17.78
CA SER A 8 4.82 0.30 19.07
C SER A 8 3.29 0.25 18.98
N ASN A 9 2.73 0.35 17.77
CA ASN A 9 1.31 0.08 17.50
C ASN A 9 0.99 -1.41 17.28
N GLY A 10 1.95 -2.31 17.54
CA GLY A 10 1.75 -3.76 17.46
C GLY A 10 1.88 -4.34 16.04
N LEU A 11 2.46 -3.60 15.09
CA LEU A 11 2.67 -4.07 13.73
C LEU A 11 4.03 -4.72 13.55
N CYS A 12 4.08 -5.76 12.71
CA CYS A 12 5.33 -6.39 12.27
C CYS A 12 5.76 -5.85 10.91
N GLU A 13 7.06 -5.60 10.73
CA GLU A 13 7.60 -5.20 9.43
C GLU A 13 7.63 -6.39 8.48
N ALA A 14 7.12 -6.19 7.27
CA ALA A 14 7.23 -7.11 6.16
C ALA A 14 8.18 -6.51 5.10
N MET A 15 8.85 -7.40 4.35
CA MET A 15 9.65 -7.05 3.19
C MET A 15 9.16 -7.85 2.00
N THR A 16 8.64 -7.17 0.98
CA THR A 16 8.09 -7.82 -0.20
C THR A 16 8.92 -7.51 -1.44
N TYR A 17 8.78 -8.37 -2.45
CA TYR A 17 9.52 -8.20 -3.70
C TYR A 17 9.08 -6.92 -4.42
N SER A 18 10.02 -6.30 -5.12
CA SER A 18 9.73 -5.16 -6.00
C SER A 18 9.20 -5.59 -7.37
N PHE A 19 9.27 -6.88 -7.68
CA PHE A 19 8.83 -7.49 -8.92
C PHE A 19 7.50 -8.19 -8.71
N GLU A 20 6.57 -8.03 -9.66
CA GLU A 20 5.23 -8.62 -9.60
C GLU A 20 4.79 -9.18 -10.97
N SER A 21 3.65 -9.88 -10.94
CA SER A 21 2.89 -10.26 -12.12
C SER A 21 1.91 -9.15 -12.51
N PRO A 22 1.70 -8.85 -13.80
CA PRO A 22 0.60 -7.98 -14.26
C PRO A 22 -0.78 -8.41 -13.74
N LYS A 23 -0.97 -9.69 -13.43
CA LYS A 23 -2.22 -10.25 -12.86
C LYS A 23 -2.60 -9.60 -11.51
N VAL A 24 -1.66 -8.92 -10.84
CA VAL A 24 -1.94 -8.18 -9.60
C VAL A 24 -3.02 -7.12 -9.78
N PHE A 25 -3.04 -6.46 -10.93
CA PHE A 25 -3.98 -5.36 -11.16
C PHE A 25 -5.43 -5.87 -11.24
N ASP A 26 -5.63 -7.07 -11.79
CA ASP A 26 -6.94 -7.72 -11.82
C ASP A 26 -7.35 -8.16 -10.41
N LYS A 27 -6.42 -8.72 -9.61
CA LYS A 27 -6.67 -9.07 -8.20
C LYS A 27 -7.08 -7.86 -7.35
N LEU A 28 -6.55 -6.68 -7.67
CA LEU A 28 -6.86 -5.41 -7.01
C LEU A 28 -8.04 -4.67 -7.66
N ASN A 29 -8.75 -5.26 -8.62
CA ASN A 29 -9.86 -4.65 -9.36
C ASN A 29 -9.50 -3.29 -10.01
N ILE A 30 -8.24 -3.10 -10.38
CA ILE A 30 -7.76 -1.86 -11.02
C ILE A 30 -8.24 -1.86 -12.47
N PRO A 31 -8.96 -0.85 -12.98
CA PRO A 31 -9.46 -0.87 -14.36
C PRO A 31 -8.35 -0.95 -15.41
N GLU A 32 -8.68 -1.48 -16.59
CA GLU A 32 -7.82 -1.36 -17.78
C GLU A 32 -7.54 0.11 -18.11
N GLY A 33 -6.34 0.41 -18.61
CA GLY A 33 -5.93 1.77 -18.94
C GLY A 33 -5.59 2.66 -17.73
N HIS A 34 -5.83 2.22 -16.50
CA HIS A 34 -5.48 2.99 -15.29
C HIS A 34 -3.96 3.20 -15.15
N GLU A 35 -3.54 4.36 -14.64
CA GLU A 35 -2.12 4.74 -14.53
C GLU A 35 -1.25 3.72 -13.77
N LEU A 36 -1.81 3.04 -12.76
CA LEU A 36 -1.09 2.01 -12.01
C LEU A 36 -0.69 0.80 -12.87
N ARG A 37 -1.37 0.55 -13.99
CA ARG A 37 -1.01 -0.52 -14.95
C ARG A 37 0.16 -0.12 -15.86
N LYS A 38 0.54 1.17 -15.90
CA LYS A 38 1.74 1.64 -16.61
C LYS A 38 2.96 1.31 -15.75
N THR A 39 3.67 0.24 -16.13
CA THR A 39 4.75 -0.33 -15.33
C THR A 39 6.06 -0.37 -16.09
N VAL A 40 7.16 -0.46 -15.34
CA VAL A 40 8.46 -0.81 -15.90
C VAL A 40 8.48 -2.32 -16.14
N VAL A 41 8.62 -2.73 -17.40
CA VAL A 41 8.72 -4.15 -17.79
C VAL A 41 10.17 -4.61 -17.69
N ILE A 42 10.40 -5.76 -17.07
CA ILE A 42 11.73 -6.33 -16.89
C ILE A 42 12.14 -7.05 -18.18
N SER A 43 13.30 -6.71 -18.73
CA SER A 43 13.74 -7.25 -20.03
C SER A 43 14.08 -8.75 -19.99
N ASN A 44 14.54 -9.28 -18.85
CA ASN A 44 14.87 -10.69 -18.69
C ASN A 44 14.31 -11.22 -17.36
N PRO A 45 12.97 -11.42 -17.27
CA PRO A 45 12.33 -11.80 -16.02
C PRO A 45 12.57 -13.28 -15.69
N LEU A 46 12.54 -13.60 -14.39
CA LEU A 46 12.63 -14.99 -13.91
C LEU A 46 11.37 -15.83 -14.23
N GLY A 47 10.30 -15.17 -14.67
CA GLY A 47 9.02 -15.75 -15.05
C GLY A 47 7.92 -14.69 -15.13
N GLU A 48 6.71 -15.06 -15.54
CA GLU A 48 5.56 -14.13 -15.61
C GLU A 48 5.25 -13.46 -14.26
N ASP A 49 5.50 -14.17 -13.16
CA ASP A 49 5.24 -13.69 -11.80
C ASP A 49 6.19 -12.57 -11.33
N TYR A 50 7.26 -12.32 -12.09
CA TYR A 50 8.27 -11.30 -11.80
C TYR A 50 8.62 -10.52 -13.08
N SER A 51 7.61 -10.15 -13.86
CA SER A 51 7.78 -9.55 -15.19
C SER A 51 7.70 -8.01 -15.19
N ILE A 52 7.18 -7.40 -14.13
CA ILE A 52 7.05 -5.95 -14.00
C ILE A 52 7.53 -5.46 -12.63
N MET A 53 7.94 -4.20 -12.57
CA MET A 53 8.16 -3.51 -11.29
C MET A 53 6.83 -3.03 -10.70
N ARG A 54 6.67 -3.14 -9.39
CA ARG A 54 5.45 -2.72 -8.69
C ARG A 54 5.23 -1.20 -8.75
N THR A 55 3.98 -0.79 -9.00
CA THR A 55 3.50 0.60 -8.91
C THR A 55 2.75 0.88 -7.59
N THR A 56 2.48 -0.16 -6.81
CA THR A 56 1.86 -0.11 -5.48
C THR A 56 2.50 -1.16 -4.57
N THR A 57 2.60 -0.88 -3.28
CA THR A 57 3.09 -1.82 -2.25
C THR A 57 1.97 -2.67 -1.65
N LEU A 58 0.70 -2.38 -1.98
CA LEU A 58 -0.47 -3.01 -1.36
C LEU A 58 -0.50 -4.53 -1.55
N ASN A 59 -0.25 -5.02 -2.77
CA ASN A 59 -0.34 -6.45 -3.07
C ASN A 59 0.64 -7.30 -2.26
N GLY A 60 1.87 -6.81 -2.06
CA GLY A 60 2.86 -7.47 -1.21
C GLY A 60 2.31 -7.72 0.19
N ILE A 61 1.79 -6.66 0.83
CA ILE A 61 1.19 -6.75 2.16
C ILE A 61 -0.02 -7.69 2.17
N LEU A 62 -0.93 -7.59 1.21
CA LEU A 62 -2.11 -8.46 1.13
C LEU A 62 -1.73 -9.93 0.95
N THR A 63 -0.69 -10.23 0.17
CA THR A 63 -0.19 -11.59 -0.03
C THR A 63 0.40 -12.15 1.27
N SER A 64 1.15 -11.34 2.02
CA SER A 64 1.68 -11.74 3.33
C SER A 64 0.56 -11.96 4.36
N LEU A 65 -0.45 -11.09 4.40
CA LEU A 65 -1.62 -11.25 5.27
C LEU A 65 -2.44 -12.50 4.91
N SER A 66 -2.72 -12.71 3.62
CA SER A 66 -3.39 -13.92 3.12
C SER A 66 -2.64 -15.19 3.52
N THR A 67 -1.31 -15.17 3.46
CA THR A 67 -0.47 -16.29 3.93
C THR A 67 -0.66 -16.57 5.42
N ASN A 68 -0.71 -15.52 6.26
CA ASN A 68 -0.96 -15.66 7.70
C ASN A 68 -2.37 -16.19 7.97
N TYR A 69 -3.37 -15.66 7.27
CA TYR A 69 -4.76 -16.08 7.39
C TYR A 69 -4.92 -17.57 7.04
N ASN A 70 -4.33 -18.00 5.92
CA ASN A 70 -4.34 -19.40 5.49
C ASN A 70 -3.60 -20.36 6.45
N ARG A 71 -2.70 -19.82 7.28
CA ARG A 71 -2.02 -20.56 8.36
C ARG A 71 -2.78 -20.53 9.69
N ARG A 72 -4.02 -20.03 9.70
CA ARG A 72 -4.91 -19.95 10.87
C ARG A 72 -4.42 -19.02 11.98
N ASN A 73 -3.62 -18.01 11.64
CA ASN A 73 -3.34 -16.92 12.58
C ASN A 73 -4.63 -16.08 12.74
N GLU A 74 -5.14 -15.95 13.96
CA GLU A 74 -6.42 -15.27 14.24
C GLU A 74 -6.38 -13.77 13.92
N ASN A 75 -5.21 -13.16 14.08
CA ASN A 75 -4.97 -11.75 13.82
C ASN A 75 -3.56 -11.55 13.27
N ALA A 76 -3.40 -10.55 12.40
CA ALA A 76 -2.10 -10.12 11.92
C ALA A 76 -2.13 -8.62 11.59
N GLY A 77 -1.06 -7.91 11.92
CA GLY A 77 -0.82 -6.53 11.52
C GLY A 77 0.57 -6.41 10.93
N LEU A 78 0.64 -6.00 9.67
CA LEU A 78 1.89 -5.87 8.92
C LEU A 78 2.05 -4.44 8.41
N PHE A 79 3.30 -4.00 8.31
CA PHE A 79 3.64 -2.79 7.56
C PHE A 79 4.87 -2.99 6.69
N GLU A 80 4.99 -2.20 5.63
CA GLU A 80 6.18 -2.14 4.78
C GLU A 80 6.51 -0.67 4.49
N ILE A 81 7.80 -0.34 4.49
CA ILE A 81 8.33 0.95 4.03
C ILE A 81 9.22 0.67 2.82
N ALA A 82 8.72 0.90 1.62
CA ALA A 82 9.44 0.49 0.43
C ALA A 82 9.12 1.32 -0.83
N LYS A 83 9.99 1.24 -1.82
CA LYS A 83 9.85 1.98 -3.08
C LYS A 83 8.80 1.36 -3.99
N VAL A 84 8.07 2.22 -4.70
CA VAL A 84 7.34 1.88 -5.93
C VAL A 84 8.04 2.50 -7.12
N TYR A 85 7.76 2.03 -8.33
CA TYR A 85 8.46 2.44 -9.55
C TYR A 85 7.46 3.00 -10.54
N ILE A 86 7.39 4.33 -10.64
CA ILE A 86 6.41 5.03 -11.49
C ILE A 86 7.12 5.47 -12.77
N PRO A 87 6.84 4.85 -13.92
CA PRO A 87 7.47 5.24 -15.17
C PRO A 87 6.97 6.61 -15.63
N LYS A 88 7.88 7.45 -16.15
CA LYS A 88 7.52 8.73 -16.79
C LYS A 88 6.87 8.55 -18.16
N ALA A 89 7.20 7.45 -18.83
CA ALA A 89 6.63 7.05 -20.13
C ALA A 89 6.71 5.52 -20.28
N VAL A 90 5.86 4.96 -21.13
CA VAL A 90 5.90 3.56 -21.55
C VAL A 90 5.92 3.52 -23.09
N PRO A 91 6.94 2.95 -23.75
CA PRO A 91 8.11 2.28 -23.16
C PRO A 91 9.03 3.23 -22.38
N VAL A 92 9.75 2.67 -21.41
CA VAL A 92 10.61 3.43 -20.49
C VAL A 92 11.88 3.91 -21.20
N THR A 93 12.12 5.21 -21.20
CA THR A 93 13.31 5.85 -21.82
C THR A 93 14.27 6.46 -20.80
N GLU A 94 13.79 6.66 -19.56
CA GLU A 94 14.53 7.27 -18.45
C GLU A 94 14.25 6.49 -17.16
N LEU A 95 15.02 6.77 -16.10
CA LEU A 95 14.76 6.20 -14.78
C LEU A 95 13.36 6.61 -14.27
N PRO A 96 12.59 5.66 -13.68
CA PRO A 96 11.29 5.94 -13.10
C PRO A 96 11.43 6.81 -11.84
N ASP A 97 10.33 7.43 -11.44
CA ASP A 97 10.25 8.02 -10.11
C ASP A 97 10.09 6.91 -9.07
N GLU A 98 10.92 6.96 -8.01
CA GLU A 98 10.99 5.91 -6.99
C GLU A 98 10.56 6.40 -5.59
N PRO A 99 9.31 6.88 -5.42
CA PRO A 99 8.87 7.36 -4.12
C PRO A 99 8.80 6.20 -3.12
N VAL A 100 9.25 6.46 -1.90
CA VAL A 100 9.06 5.55 -0.77
C VAL A 100 7.61 5.64 -0.31
N LYS A 101 6.95 4.49 -0.17
CA LYS A 101 5.59 4.34 0.34
C LYS A 101 5.61 3.59 1.65
N ILE A 102 4.61 3.89 2.47
CA ILE A 102 4.30 3.14 3.68
C ILE A 102 2.97 2.47 3.42
N THR A 103 2.91 1.17 3.66
CA THR A 103 1.66 0.42 3.56
C THR A 103 1.49 -0.35 4.84
N ILE A 104 0.28 -0.26 5.39
CA ILE A 104 -0.14 -0.99 6.57
C ILE A 104 -1.31 -1.85 6.13
N GLY A 105 -1.34 -3.10 6.59
CA GLY A 105 -2.49 -3.97 6.40
C GLY A 105 -2.66 -4.85 7.62
N MET A 106 -3.91 -5.13 7.96
CA MET A 106 -4.24 -5.86 9.17
C MET A 106 -5.58 -6.58 9.04
N TYR A 107 -5.73 -7.66 9.79
CA TYR A 107 -7.00 -8.34 10.01
C TYR A 107 -7.04 -8.91 11.43
N GLY A 108 -8.24 -9.22 11.92
CA GLY A 108 -8.46 -9.86 13.21
C GLY A 108 -9.72 -9.33 13.88
N ASN A 109 -9.96 -9.79 15.11
CA ASN A 109 -11.06 -9.28 15.91
C ASN A 109 -10.84 -7.79 16.24
N ASN A 110 -11.89 -6.97 16.11
CA ASN A 110 -11.87 -5.54 16.38
C ASN A 110 -10.93 -4.70 15.48
N VAL A 111 -10.59 -5.21 14.29
CA VAL A 111 -9.91 -4.41 13.26
C VAL A 111 -10.96 -3.81 12.35
N ASP A 112 -11.17 -2.50 12.47
CA ASP A 112 -12.06 -1.71 11.63
C ASP A 112 -11.33 -0.45 11.08
N PHE A 113 -12.06 0.36 10.32
CA PHE A 113 -11.58 1.65 9.83
C PHE A 113 -10.95 2.53 10.93
N TYR A 114 -11.53 2.58 12.14
CA TYR A 114 -11.05 3.45 13.22
C TYR A 114 -9.75 2.93 13.82
N ALA A 115 -9.58 1.61 13.94
CA ALA A 115 -8.32 1.00 14.35
C ALA A 115 -7.19 1.37 13.37
N ALA A 116 -7.42 1.21 12.06
CA ALA A 116 -6.43 1.56 11.04
C ALA A 116 -6.13 3.07 11.02
N LYS A 117 -7.17 3.91 11.10
CA LYS A 117 -7.03 5.37 11.14
C LYS A 117 -6.25 5.83 12.37
N GLY A 118 -6.53 5.26 13.55
CA GLY A 118 -5.86 5.61 14.79
C GLY A 118 -4.34 5.37 14.75
N ILE A 119 -3.90 4.30 14.08
CA ILE A 119 -2.47 4.02 13.88
C ILE A 119 -1.81 5.07 12.99
N VAL A 120 -2.49 5.50 11.92
CA VAL A 120 -2.01 6.56 11.03
C VAL A 120 -1.93 7.88 11.79
N GLU A 121 -2.97 8.25 12.54
CA GLU A 121 -3.00 9.46 13.37
C GLU A 121 -1.86 9.48 14.39
N HIS A 122 -1.68 8.39 15.14
CA HIS A 122 -0.58 8.27 16.09
C HIS A 122 0.79 8.37 15.43
N THR A 123 0.96 7.76 14.24
CA THR A 123 2.23 7.80 13.51
C THR A 123 2.56 9.21 13.03
N VAL A 124 1.57 9.92 12.49
CA VAL A 124 1.72 11.30 12.03
C VAL A 124 2.03 12.25 13.21
N ASP A 125 1.33 12.09 14.33
CA ASP A 125 1.56 12.87 15.56
C ASP A 125 2.96 12.63 16.13
N THR A 126 3.40 11.37 16.20
CA THR A 126 4.75 10.99 16.66
C THR A 126 5.86 11.59 15.80
N LEU A 127 5.60 11.81 14.51
CA LEU A 127 6.54 12.46 13.58
C LEU A 127 6.48 14.00 13.64
N GLY A 128 5.55 14.58 14.41
CA GLY A 128 5.35 16.02 14.50
C GLY A 128 4.78 16.64 13.23
N ILE A 129 4.14 15.85 12.37
CA ILE A 129 3.52 16.34 11.14
C ILE A 129 2.22 17.05 11.50
N LYS A 130 2.08 18.30 11.05
CA LYS A 130 0.90 19.14 11.31
C LYS A 130 0.02 19.31 10.08
N ASN A 131 -1.19 19.83 10.29
CA ASN A 131 -2.19 20.10 9.25
C ASN A 131 -2.55 18.85 8.44
N VAL A 132 -2.88 17.77 9.16
CA VAL A 132 -3.31 16.51 8.57
C VAL A 132 -4.83 16.41 8.60
N GLU A 133 -5.42 16.14 7.45
CA GLU A 133 -6.86 16.03 7.27
C GLU A 133 -7.23 14.66 6.68
N PHE A 134 -8.34 14.10 7.15
CA PHE A 134 -8.91 12.85 6.67
C PHE A 134 -10.24 13.13 5.96
N LEU A 135 -10.26 13.01 4.64
CA LEU A 135 -11.41 13.35 3.81
C LEU A 135 -12.06 12.09 3.24
N PRO A 136 -13.40 11.93 3.28
CA PRO A 136 -14.07 10.76 2.71
C PRO A 136 -13.71 10.53 1.24
N ALA A 137 -13.48 9.28 0.84
CA ALA A 137 -13.15 8.92 -0.54
C ALA A 137 -13.90 7.68 -1.02
N LYS A 138 -14.25 7.69 -2.31
CA LYS A 138 -15.08 6.66 -2.97
C LYS A 138 -14.48 6.10 -4.25
N ASP A 139 -13.35 6.66 -4.69
CA ASP A 139 -12.75 6.43 -5.99
C ASP A 139 -11.45 5.62 -5.92
N ILE A 140 -11.24 4.90 -4.82
CA ILE A 140 -10.11 3.98 -4.64
C ILE A 140 -10.62 2.56 -4.90
N PHE A 141 -10.22 1.98 -6.05
CA PHE A 141 -10.83 0.78 -6.63
C PHE A 141 -10.86 -0.46 -5.74
N TRP A 142 -9.86 -0.62 -4.88
CA TRP A 142 -9.71 -1.78 -3.99
C TRP A 142 -10.18 -1.49 -2.56
N MET A 143 -10.87 -0.37 -2.32
CA MET A 143 -11.33 0.03 -0.99
C MET A 143 -12.85 0.22 -0.95
N HIS A 144 -13.43 -0.03 0.22
CA HIS A 144 -14.84 0.12 0.50
C HIS A 144 -15.29 1.60 0.42
N PRO A 145 -16.32 1.94 -0.39
CA PRO A 145 -16.69 3.33 -0.69
C PRO A 145 -17.27 4.11 0.52
N GLY A 146 -17.74 3.42 1.54
CA GLY A 146 -18.26 4.04 2.76
C GLY A 146 -17.28 4.10 3.93
N ARG A 147 -16.11 3.45 3.81
CA ARG A 147 -15.18 3.20 4.93
C ARG A 147 -13.74 3.50 4.50
N THR A 148 -13.56 4.63 3.83
CA THR A 148 -12.27 5.05 3.26
C THR A 148 -12.12 6.56 3.38
N ALA A 149 -10.92 6.98 3.78
CA ALA A 149 -10.53 8.37 3.84
C ALA A 149 -9.19 8.59 3.11
N ARG A 150 -9.11 9.66 2.32
CA ARG A 150 -7.85 10.23 1.86
C ARG A 150 -7.19 10.99 2.99
N ILE A 151 -5.88 10.95 3.01
CA ILE A 151 -5.03 11.67 3.93
C ILE A 151 -4.42 12.83 3.15
N GLU A 152 -4.62 14.05 3.64
CA GLU A 152 -3.98 15.24 3.10
C GLU A 152 -3.08 15.88 4.15
N ILE A 153 -1.92 16.37 3.74
CA ILE A 153 -0.97 17.10 4.59
C ILE A 153 -0.74 18.47 3.94
N ASN A 154 -1.10 19.55 4.63
CA ASN A 154 -1.07 20.90 4.06
C ASN A 154 -1.83 21.03 2.72
N GLY A 155 -3.01 20.39 2.61
CA GLY A 155 -3.84 20.39 1.40
C GLY A 155 -3.25 19.61 0.22
N LYS A 156 -2.23 18.76 0.45
CA LYS A 156 -1.65 17.87 -0.57
C LYS A 156 -1.94 16.41 -0.23
N TYR A 157 -2.36 15.65 -1.22
CA TYR A 157 -2.58 14.22 -1.09
C TYR A 157 -1.32 13.48 -0.60
N ALA A 158 -1.45 12.76 0.52
CA ALA A 158 -0.40 11.98 1.15
C ALA A 158 -0.65 10.47 1.13
N GLY A 159 -1.90 10.04 0.96
CA GLY A 159 -2.28 8.64 0.92
C GLY A 159 -3.74 8.41 1.28
N TYR A 160 -4.06 7.21 1.74
CA TYR A 160 -5.41 6.83 2.14
C TYR A 160 -5.37 5.78 3.26
N VAL A 161 -6.48 5.66 3.98
CA VAL A 161 -6.74 4.62 4.96
C VAL A 161 -8.19 4.16 4.81
N GLY A 162 -8.44 2.86 4.91
CA GLY A 162 -9.76 2.30 4.65
C GLY A 162 -9.85 0.81 4.92
N GLU A 163 -11.05 0.30 4.72
CA GLU A 163 -11.32 -1.13 4.62
C GLU A 163 -11.38 -1.55 3.15
N LEU A 164 -10.90 -2.76 2.84
CA LEU A 164 -10.97 -3.34 1.49
C LEU A 164 -12.41 -3.65 1.09
#